data_AF-T1CQP3-F1
#
_entry.id   AF-T1CQP3-F1
#
_cell.length_a   1.000
_cell.length_b   1.000
_cell.length_c   1.000
_cell.angle_alpha   90.00
_cell.angle_beta   90.00
_cell.angle_gamma   90.00
#
_symmetry.space_group_name_H-M   'P 1'
#
loop_
_entity.id
_entity.type
_entity.pdbx_description
1 polymer ?
#
loop_
_entity_poly.entity_id
_entity_poly.type
_entity_poly.pdbx_seq_one_letter_code
_entity_poly.pdbx_strand_id
1 'polypeptide(L)'
;MRDFGKAIILEDDIVVSPVFLDYMNASLERYSDNPKVWSISAWGFPIDSSGLGDCYFWRCPHCWGWASWSDRWQYFKRDIQWVFDNFNAHDIAYINFDGVGNYWNDFLLNAQGKIKSWAIFNYLIAYKHNALTLTPNISYVKQIGFDGSGVHCGEEGNVFNTPYINTKFPISYPDKIIESTLALERVQDFTKHLKKPFHIRVKNKLFRSLKALTGGGKQT
;
A
#
# COMPACT_ATOMS: atom_id res chain seq x y z
N MET A 1 -8.22 -14.71 11.93
CA MET A 1 -9.51 -14.53 11.21
C MET A 1 -10.39 -15.78 11.24
N ARG A 2 -9.85 -17.01 11.21
CA ARG A 2 -10.65 -18.26 11.15
C ARG A 2 -11.74 -18.36 12.24
N ASP A 3 -11.45 -17.91 13.46
CA ASP A 3 -12.38 -18.07 14.60
C ASP A 3 -13.34 -16.88 14.80
N PHE A 4 -13.03 -15.71 14.22
CA PHE A 4 -13.76 -14.45 14.49
C PHE A 4 -14.38 -13.81 13.24
N GLY A 5 -14.16 -14.36 12.05
CA GLY A 5 -14.72 -13.87 10.78
C GLY A 5 -14.11 -12.57 10.23
N LYS A 6 -13.51 -11.73 11.07
CA LYS A 6 -12.78 -10.50 10.69
C LYS A 6 -11.60 -10.25 11.61
N ALA A 7 -10.63 -9.45 11.16
CA ALA A 7 -9.53 -9.00 12.02
C ALA A 7 -9.00 -7.64 11.58
N ILE A 8 -8.57 -6.85 12.56
CA ILE A 8 -7.77 -5.64 12.40
C ILE A 8 -6.30 -6.02 12.67
N ILE A 9 -5.40 -5.58 11.80
CA ILE A 9 -3.98 -5.90 11.80
C ILE A 9 -3.20 -4.58 11.91
N LEU A 10 -2.32 -4.52 12.90
CA LEU A 10 -1.43 -3.41 13.16
C LEU A 10 0.00 -3.93 13.30
N GLU A 11 0.95 -3.19 12.75
CA GLU A 11 2.39 -3.38 12.96
C GLU A 11 2.79 -2.65 14.26
N ASP A 12 3.93 -3.03 14.83
CA ASP A 12 4.44 -2.48 16.09
C ASP A 12 4.88 -1.01 15.98
N ASP A 13 5.15 -0.55 14.77
CA ASP A 13 5.59 0.80 14.44
C ASP A 13 4.47 1.72 13.94
N ILE A 14 3.21 1.36 14.22
CA ILE A 14 2.02 2.15 13.88
C ILE A 14 1.47 2.88 15.11
N VAL A 15 1.32 4.20 15.01
CA VAL A 15 0.53 5.02 15.95
C VAL A 15 -0.86 5.25 15.39
N VAL A 16 -1.89 4.97 16.18
CA VAL A 16 -3.29 5.07 15.76
C VAL A 16 -3.98 6.35 16.26
N SER A 17 -4.97 6.81 15.52
CA SER A 17 -5.90 7.87 15.91
C SER A 17 -6.74 7.47 17.13
N PRO A 18 -7.15 8.43 17.99
CA PRO A 18 -8.12 8.18 19.05
C PRO A 18 -9.46 7.56 18.57
N VAL A 19 -9.86 7.81 17.31
CA VAL A 19 -11.09 7.27 16.71
C VAL A 19 -10.84 6.08 15.77
N PHE A 20 -9.63 5.51 15.80
CA PHE A 20 -9.22 4.42 14.89
C PHE A 20 -10.17 3.21 14.98
N LEU A 21 -10.47 2.73 16.18
CA LEU A 21 -11.34 1.56 16.34
C LEU A 21 -12.77 1.84 15.90
N ASP A 22 -13.28 3.06 16.11
CA ASP A 22 -14.61 3.46 15.65
C ASP A 22 -14.70 3.41 14.12
N TYR A 23 -13.71 3.99 13.44
CA TYR A 23 -13.61 3.93 11.97
C TYR A 23 -13.51 2.49 11.46
N MET A 24 -12.61 1.68 12.02
CA MET A 24 -12.37 0.31 11.57
C MET A 24 -13.59 -0.58 11.79
N ASN A 25 -14.20 -0.54 12.99
CA ASN A 25 -15.35 -1.37 13.32
C ASN A 25 -16.59 -0.99 12.50
N ALA A 26 -16.88 0.32 12.37
CA ALA A 26 -18.01 0.78 11.57
C ALA A 26 -17.85 0.41 10.09
N SER A 27 -16.63 0.51 9.54
CA SER A 27 -16.35 0.14 8.15
C SER A 27 -16.43 -1.37 7.93
N LEU A 28 -15.90 -2.18 8.86
CA LEU A 28 -15.96 -3.63 8.80
C LEU A 28 -17.40 -4.16 8.89
N GLU A 29 -18.24 -3.50 9.69
CA GLU A 29 -19.66 -3.83 9.77
C GLU A 29 -20.41 -3.44 8.50
N ARG A 30 -20.16 -2.22 8.01
CA ARG A 30 -20.84 -1.69 6.82
C ARG A 30 -20.63 -2.54 5.56
N TYR A 31 -19.45 -3.11 5.40
CA TYR A 31 -19.07 -3.82 4.18
C TYR A 31 -18.91 -5.33 4.35
N SER A 32 -19.40 -5.90 5.46
CA SER A 32 -19.30 -7.35 5.75
C SER A 32 -19.78 -8.22 4.59
N ASP A 33 -20.93 -7.86 4.02
CA ASP A 33 -21.65 -8.67 3.04
C ASP A 33 -21.30 -8.30 1.59
N ASN A 34 -20.32 -7.39 1.40
CA ASN A 34 -19.91 -6.96 0.07
C ASN A 34 -18.50 -7.45 -0.29
N PRO A 35 -18.34 -8.57 -1.02
CA PRO A 35 -17.04 -9.15 -1.31
C PRO A 35 -16.18 -8.30 -2.25
N LYS A 36 -16.75 -7.27 -2.90
CA LYS A 36 -15.96 -6.29 -3.68
C LYS A 36 -15.10 -5.40 -2.77
N VAL A 37 -15.44 -5.27 -1.49
CA VAL A 37 -14.58 -4.59 -0.52
C VAL A 37 -13.62 -5.62 0.06
N TRP A 38 -12.38 -5.59 -0.40
CA TRP A 38 -11.33 -6.54 -0.02
C TRP A 38 -10.80 -6.27 1.39
N SER A 39 -10.61 -4.99 1.69
CA SER A 39 -9.92 -4.51 2.88
C SER A 39 -10.44 -3.14 3.30
N ILE A 40 -10.29 -2.84 4.59
CA ILE A 40 -10.39 -1.48 5.13
C ILE A 40 -8.96 -1.04 5.45
N SER A 41 -8.53 0.08 4.89
CA SER A 41 -7.25 0.72 5.23
C SER A 41 -7.51 1.83 6.24
N ALA A 42 -6.67 1.95 7.26
CA ALA A 42 -6.61 3.13 8.11
C ALA A 42 -5.56 4.14 7.61
N TRP A 43 -4.62 3.68 6.78
CA TRP A 43 -3.68 4.54 6.08
C TRP A 43 -4.25 5.07 4.76
N GLY A 44 -3.92 6.32 4.43
CA GLY A 44 -4.22 6.94 3.14
C GLY A 44 -3.03 7.76 2.64
N PHE A 45 -2.90 7.91 1.31
CA PHE A 45 -1.83 8.70 0.73
C PHE A 45 -1.86 10.17 1.19
N PRO A 46 -0.70 10.83 1.38
CA PRO A 46 -0.63 12.25 1.70
C PRO A 46 -0.81 13.11 0.43
N ILE A 47 -2.01 13.04 -0.14
CA ILE A 47 -2.46 13.81 -1.30
C ILE A 47 -3.48 14.87 -0.89
N ASP A 48 -3.79 15.80 -1.80
CA ASP A 48 -4.89 16.74 -1.60
C ASP A 48 -6.20 15.97 -1.40
N SER A 49 -6.89 16.24 -0.30
CA SER A 49 -8.16 15.58 0.07
C SER A 49 -9.39 16.26 -0.51
N SER A 50 -9.24 17.44 -1.11
CA SER A 50 -10.34 18.25 -1.64
C SER A 50 -11.16 17.47 -2.67
N GLY A 51 -12.46 17.27 -2.41
CA GLY A 51 -13.36 16.55 -3.31
C GLY A 51 -13.31 15.01 -3.23
N LEU A 52 -12.45 14.41 -2.40
CA LEU A 52 -12.44 12.94 -2.20
C LEU A 52 -13.52 12.43 -1.24
N GLY A 53 -14.20 13.33 -0.51
CA GLY A 53 -15.02 12.94 0.65
C GLY A 53 -14.15 12.51 1.82
N ASP A 54 -14.73 11.87 2.85
CA ASP A 54 -13.98 11.39 4.03
C ASP A 54 -13.20 10.12 3.75
N CYS A 55 -13.66 9.31 2.79
CA CYS A 55 -13.01 8.10 2.34
C CYS A 55 -13.40 7.80 0.89
N TYR A 56 -12.61 6.98 0.22
CA TYR A 56 -12.79 6.58 -1.17
C TYR A 56 -12.38 5.12 -1.37
N PHE A 57 -12.82 4.51 -2.47
CA PHE A 57 -12.36 3.17 -2.83
C PHE A 57 -11.13 3.24 -3.72
N TRP A 58 -10.16 2.38 -3.41
CA TRP A 58 -8.84 2.35 -4.02
C TRP A 58 -8.45 0.94 -4.42
N ARG A 59 -7.69 0.79 -5.51
CA ARG A 59 -7.30 -0.53 -6.03
C ARG A 59 -6.29 -1.30 -5.18
N CYS A 60 -5.48 -0.63 -4.36
CA CYS A 60 -4.39 -1.28 -3.63
C CYS A 60 -4.69 -1.44 -2.13
N PRO A 61 -4.67 -2.68 -1.57
CA PRO A 61 -4.78 -2.90 -0.13
C PRO A 61 -3.43 -2.64 0.55
N HIS A 62 -3.25 -1.43 1.09
CA HIS A 62 -2.06 -1.06 1.87
C HIS A 62 -2.03 -1.77 3.24
N CYS A 63 -0.83 -1.94 3.81
CA CYS A 63 -0.59 -2.79 4.99
C CYS A 63 -0.44 -2.01 6.32
N TRP A 64 -0.45 -0.69 6.30
CA TRP A 64 -0.31 0.12 7.52
C TRP A 64 -1.66 0.35 8.18
N GLY A 65 -1.96 -0.47 9.19
CA GLY A 65 -3.24 -0.46 9.91
C GLY A 65 -4.39 -0.80 8.97
N TRP A 66 -4.70 -2.09 8.83
CA TRP A 66 -5.72 -2.55 7.89
C TRP A 66 -6.58 -3.64 8.50
N ALA A 67 -7.71 -3.95 7.87
CA ALA A 67 -8.57 -5.03 8.29
C ALA A 67 -9.21 -5.72 7.09
N SER A 68 -9.53 -6.99 7.27
CA SER A 68 -10.27 -7.77 6.29
C SER A 68 -11.10 -8.85 6.99
N TRP A 69 -11.84 -9.60 6.19
CA TRP A 69 -12.71 -10.69 6.60
C TRP A 69 -12.12 -12.03 6.17
N SER A 70 -12.49 -13.09 6.89
CA SER A 70 -11.97 -14.45 6.66
C SER A 70 -12.27 -14.97 5.26
N ASP A 71 -13.44 -14.62 4.72
CA ASP A 71 -13.91 -15.05 3.40
C ASP A 71 -13.14 -14.42 2.24
N ARG A 72 -12.46 -13.28 2.47
CA ARG A 72 -11.55 -12.65 1.50
C ARG A 72 -10.11 -13.11 1.77
N TRP A 73 -9.69 -13.12 3.04
CA TRP A 73 -8.33 -13.49 3.41
C TRP A 73 -8.00 -14.97 3.14
N GLN A 74 -8.99 -15.86 3.10
CA GLN A 74 -8.79 -17.28 2.75
C GLN A 74 -8.13 -17.50 1.38
N TYR A 75 -8.24 -16.54 0.46
CA TYR A 75 -7.60 -16.63 -0.87
C TYR A 75 -6.10 -16.29 -0.84
N PHE A 76 -5.60 -15.72 0.27
CA PHE A 76 -4.20 -15.32 0.37
C PHE A 76 -3.27 -16.53 0.20
N LYS A 77 -2.36 -16.44 -0.79
CA LYS A 77 -1.27 -17.38 -0.99
C LYS A 77 -0.06 -16.66 -1.59
N ARG A 78 1.14 -17.07 -1.20
CA ARG A 78 2.40 -16.62 -1.83
C ARG A 78 2.78 -17.57 -2.95
N ASP A 79 2.09 -17.43 -4.08
CA ASP A 79 2.24 -18.34 -5.23
C ASP A 79 2.85 -17.60 -6.43
N ILE A 80 4.18 -17.72 -6.56
CA ILE A 80 4.95 -17.05 -7.61
C ILE A 80 4.56 -17.54 -9.01
N GLN A 81 4.39 -18.85 -9.17
CA GLN A 81 4.07 -19.44 -10.46
C GLN A 81 2.68 -19.00 -10.94
N TRP A 82 1.69 -19.03 -10.03
CA TRP A 82 0.36 -18.53 -10.34
C TRP A 82 0.37 -17.07 -10.83
N VAL A 83 1.20 -16.20 -10.23
CA VAL A 83 1.30 -14.81 -10.71
C VAL A 83 1.85 -14.77 -12.14
N PHE A 84 2.91 -15.51 -12.46
CA PHE A 84 3.46 -15.55 -13.82
C PHE A 84 2.45 -16.08 -14.84
N ASP A 85 1.63 -17.06 -14.45
CA ASP A 85 0.64 -17.69 -15.33
C ASP A 85 -0.59 -16.81 -15.57
N ASN A 86 -0.90 -15.87 -14.65
CA ASN A 86 -2.16 -15.15 -14.63
C ASN A 86 -2.04 -13.65 -14.90
N PHE A 87 -0.84 -13.08 -15.03
CA PHE A 87 -0.65 -11.65 -15.27
C PHE A 87 -0.11 -11.36 -16.68
N ASN A 88 -0.89 -10.63 -17.47
CA ASN A 88 -0.48 -10.14 -18.78
C ASN A 88 -0.02 -8.66 -18.72
N ALA A 89 0.37 -8.10 -19.86
CA ALA A 89 0.86 -6.72 -19.94
C ALA A 89 -0.17 -5.66 -19.49
N HIS A 90 -1.46 -5.88 -19.74
CA HIS A 90 -2.53 -4.97 -19.30
C HIS A 90 -2.68 -5.03 -17.77
N ASP A 91 -2.67 -6.23 -17.18
CA ASP A 91 -2.70 -6.39 -15.73
C ASP A 91 -1.51 -5.68 -15.06
N ILE A 92 -0.32 -5.85 -15.63
CA ILE A 92 0.92 -5.24 -15.15
C ILE A 92 0.84 -3.71 -15.22
N ALA A 93 0.26 -3.14 -16.29
CA ALA A 93 0.04 -1.71 -16.39
C ALA A 93 -0.91 -1.20 -15.30
N TYR A 94 -2.04 -1.88 -15.10
CA TYR A 94 -3.02 -1.51 -14.08
C TYR A 94 -2.44 -1.51 -12.66
N ILE A 95 -1.75 -2.59 -12.26
CA ILE A 95 -1.18 -2.68 -10.91
C ILE A 95 -0.08 -1.66 -10.67
N ASN A 96 0.61 -1.25 -11.75
CA ASN A 96 1.63 -0.20 -11.74
C ASN A 96 1.02 1.20 -11.92
N PHE A 97 -0.27 1.39 -11.67
CA PHE A 97 -0.94 2.70 -11.80
C PHE A 97 -0.66 3.33 -13.17
N ASP A 98 -0.88 2.54 -14.22
CA ASP A 98 -0.68 2.92 -15.63
C ASP A 98 0.77 3.32 -15.94
N GLY A 99 1.72 2.60 -15.32
CA GLY A 99 3.17 2.74 -15.57
C GLY A 99 3.90 3.71 -14.64
N VAL A 100 3.19 4.33 -13.69
CA VAL A 100 3.78 5.27 -12.74
C VAL A 100 4.37 4.54 -11.52
N GLY A 101 3.69 3.52 -11.01
CA GLY A 101 4.15 2.67 -9.90
C GLY A 101 5.21 1.64 -10.31
N ASN A 102 5.62 0.81 -9.34
CA ASN A 102 6.68 -0.20 -9.52
C ASN A 102 6.33 -1.57 -8.90
N TYR A 103 5.05 -1.84 -8.65
CA TYR A 103 4.56 -3.04 -7.96
C TYR A 103 4.93 -4.35 -8.67
N TRP A 104 4.93 -4.38 -10.01
CA TRP A 104 5.38 -5.57 -10.73
C TRP A 104 6.86 -5.89 -10.45
N ASN A 105 7.71 -4.87 -10.40
CA ASN A 105 9.10 -5.07 -10.02
C ASN A 105 9.23 -5.51 -8.56
N ASP A 106 8.38 -5.01 -7.65
CA ASP A 106 8.36 -5.48 -6.26
C ASP A 106 7.97 -6.97 -6.18
N PHE A 107 7.05 -7.43 -7.03
CA PHE A 107 6.77 -8.86 -7.20
C PHE A 107 8.00 -9.62 -7.73
N LEU A 108 8.67 -9.13 -8.78
CA LEU A 108 9.86 -9.79 -9.33
C LEU A 108 11.00 -9.88 -8.30
N LEU A 109 11.20 -8.84 -7.48
CA LEU A 109 12.17 -8.87 -6.39
C LEU A 109 11.79 -9.87 -5.29
N ASN A 110 10.50 -10.04 -5.00
CA ASN A 110 10.01 -11.10 -4.12
C ASN A 110 10.24 -12.49 -4.72
N ALA A 111 9.96 -12.69 -6.00
CA ALA A 111 10.19 -13.95 -6.71
C ALA A 111 11.66 -14.36 -6.73
N GLN A 112 12.56 -13.37 -6.77
CA GLN A 112 14.02 -13.57 -6.67
C GLN A 112 14.53 -13.71 -5.22
N GLY A 113 13.64 -13.62 -4.21
CA GLY A 113 14.02 -13.68 -2.79
C GLY A 113 14.79 -12.45 -2.26
N LYS A 114 14.85 -11.36 -3.05
CA LYS A 114 15.55 -10.11 -2.67
C LYS A 114 14.75 -9.25 -1.71
N ILE A 115 13.43 -9.38 -1.73
CA ILE A 115 12.50 -8.75 -0.79
C ILE A 115 11.58 -9.86 -0.26
N LYS A 116 11.11 -9.72 0.99
CA LYS A 116 10.15 -10.64 1.60
C LYS A 116 8.91 -9.88 2.07
N SER A 117 8.02 -9.54 1.14
CA SER A 117 6.77 -8.82 1.42
C SER A 117 5.56 -9.69 1.07
N TRP A 118 4.62 -9.82 2.01
CA TRP A 118 3.32 -10.43 1.73
C TRP A 118 2.37 -9.47 1.01
N ALA A 119 2.54 -8.16 1.20
CA ALA A 119 1.59 -7.15 0.76
C ALA A 119 1.42 -7.13 -0.76
N ILE A 120 2.51 -7.33 -1.52
CA ILE A 120 2.42 -7.43 -2.99
C ILE A 120 1.52 -8.58 -3.43
N PHE A 121 1.62 -9.76 -2.81
CA PHE A 121 0.75 -10.89 -3.14
C PHE A 121 -0.72 -10.61 -2.80
N ASN A 122 -0.98 -9.94 -1.67
CA ASN A 122 -2.34 -9.51 -1.32
C ASN A 122 -2.94 -8.57 -2.37
N TYR A 123 -2.15 -7.61 -2.88
CA TYR A 123 -2.60 -6.71 -3.93
C TYR A 123 -2.88 -7.45 -5.25
N LEU A 124 -1.99 -8.36 -5.68
CA LEU A 124 -2.19 -9.13 -6.91
C LEU A 124 -3.45 -10.01 -6.84
N ILE A 125 -3.71 -10.63 -5.69
CA ILE A 125 -4.93 -11.44 -5.48
C ILE A 125 -6.16 -10.54 -5.47
N ALA A 126 -6.15 -9.43 -4.72
CA ALA A 126 -7.27 -8.48 -4.68
C ALA A 126 -7.64 -7.96 -6.09
N TYR A 127 -6.62 -7.64 -6.89
CA TYR A 127 -6.79 -7.24 -8.29
C TYR A 127 -7.50 -8.32 -9.11
N LYS A 128 -7.09 -9.59 -9.01
CA LYS A 128 -7.73 -10.69 -9.74
C LYS A 128 -9.15 -11.01 -9.26
N HIS A 129 -9.53 -10.55 -8.06
CA HIS A 129 -10.90 -10.58 -7.57
C HIS A 129 -11.74 -9.34 -7.95
N ASN A 130 -11.19 -8.39 -8.73
CA ASN A 130 -11.81 -7.09 -9.04
C ASN A 130 -12.28 -6.35 -7.78
N ALA A 131 -11.51 -6.49 -6.70
CA ALA A 131 -11.87 -5.97 -5.38
C ALA A 131 -11.13 -4.66 -5.08
N LEU A 132 -11.73 -3.85 -4.21
CA LEU A 132 -11.26 -2.52 -3.83
C LEU A 132 -11.08 -2.44 -2.32
N THR A 133 -10.26 -1.49 -1.89
CA THR A 133 -10.01 -1.17 -0.48
C THR A 133 -10.69 0.14 -0.14
N LEU A 134 -11.39 0.20 0.99
CA LEU A 134 -11.85 1.48 1.53
C LEU A 134 -10.66 2.19 2.15
N THR A 135 -10.38 3.42 1.71
CA THR A 135 -9.22 4.20 2.11
C THR A 135 -9.67 5.57 2.58
N PRO A 136 -9.21 6.07 3.75
CA PRO A 136 -9.56 7.40 4.20
C PRO A 136 -8.82 8.47 3.38
N ASN A 137 -9.41 9.66 3.25
CA ASN A 137 -8.77 10.79 2.58
C ASN A 137 -7.55 11.33 3.35
N ILE A 138 -7.57 11.17 4.68
CA ILE A 138 -6.52 11.55 5.62
C ILE A 138 -6.33 10.35 6.55
N SER A 139 -5.08 9.93 6.71
CA SER A 139 -4.72 8.72 7.46
C SER A 139 -5.19 8.77 8.93
N TYR A 140 -5.80 7.69 9.41
CA TYR A 140 -6.07 7.43 10.84
C TYR A 140 -4.88 6.81 11.56
N VAL A 141 -3.78 6.58 10.86
CA VAL A 141 -2.54 6.04 11.42
C VAL A 141 -1.34 6.86 11.00
N LYS A 142 -0.25 6.76 11.75
CA LYS A 142 1.05 7.29 11.38
C LYS A 142 2.10 6.19 11.55
N GLN A 143 2.92 6.01 10.54
CA GLN A 143 4.05 5.08 10.61
C GLN A 143 5.25 5.77 11.23
N ILE A 144 5.73 5.25 12.35
CA ILE A 144 6.87 5.82 13.10
C ILE A 144 8.18 5.06 12.91
N GLY A 145 8.16 3.88 12.29
CA GLY A 145 9.37 3.07 12.01
C GLY A 145 10.33 3.66 10.98
N PHE A 146 10.03 4.84 10.42
CA PHE A 146 10.94 5.62 9.57
C PHE A 146 12.04 6.36 10.34
N ASP A 147 12.01 6.29 11.68
CA ASP A 147 12.98 6.90 12.60
C ASP A 147 14.35 6.20 12.61
N GLY A 148 14.56 5.20 11.76
CA GLY A 148 15.80 4.44 11.64
C GLY A 148 15.91 3.24 12.59
N SER A 149 14.87 2.95 13.38
CA SER A 149 14.77 1.71 14.16
C SER A 149 14.28 0.50 13.35
N GLY A 150 13.59 0.75 12.22
CA GLY A 150 13.08 -0.28 11.32
C GLY A 150 14.14 -0.89 10.40
N VAL A 151 14.01 -2.18 10.09
CA VAL A 151 14.95 -2.96 9.25
C VAL A 151 15.02 -2.44 7.80
N HIS A 152 14.11 -1.56 7.37
CA HIS A 152 13.95 -1.19 5.96
C HIS A 152 13.79 0.29 5.58
N CYS A 153 13.83 1.29 6.47
CA CYS A 153 13.63 2.68 6.00
C CYS A 153 14.38 3.73 6.84
N GLY A 154 14.98 4.70 6.14
CA GLY A 154 15.48 5.96 6.72
C GLY A 154 14.46 7.10 6.54
N GLU A 155 14.85 8.31 6.93
CA GLU A 155 14.01 9.52 6.98
C GLU A 155 13.22 9.84 5.68
N GLU A 156 13.67 9.34 4.52
CA GLU A 156 12.96 9.46 3.23
C GLU A 156 11.52 8.88 3.27
N GLY A 157 11.22 7.95 4.18
CA GLY A 157 9.90 7.33 4.30
C GLY A 157 8.81 8.22 4.90
N ASN A 158 9.16 9.27 5.65
CA ASN A 158 8.18 10.14 6.30
C ASN A 158 7.29 10.90 5.30
N VAL A 159 7.70 10.95 4.02
CA VAL A 159 6.89 11.50 2.92
C VAL A 159 5.56 10.77 2.72
N PHE A 160 5.41 9.56 3.26
CA PHE A 160 4.17 8.78 3.20
C PHE A 160 3.25 8.99 4.40
N ASN A 161 3.67 9.77 5.40
CA ASN A 161 2.79 10.20 6.49
C ASN A 161 2.06 11.49 6.11
N THR A 162 0.78 11.57 6.44
CA THR A 162 0.05 12.84 6.39
C THR A 162 0.60 13.80 7.46
N PRO A 163 0.55 15.13 7.24
CA PRO A 163 1.04 16.10 8.22
C PRO A 163 0.34 16.01 9.59
N TYR A 164 -0.89 15.49 9.61
CA TYR A 164 -1.68 15.25 10.81
C TYR A 164 -2.46 13.93 10.69
N ILE A 165 -2.80 13.32 11.82
CA ILE A 165 -3.66 12.13 11.91
C ILE A 165 -5.11 12.57 11.91
N ASN A 166 -5.97 11.87 11.17
CA ASN A 166 -7.40 12.13 11.12
C ASN A 166 -8.07 11.77 12.44
N THR A 167 -8.90 12.67 12.97
CA THR A 167 -9.67 12.48 14.22
C THR A 167 -11.18 12.57 13.99
N LYS A 168 -11.62 12.72 12.73
CA LYS A 168 -13.03 12.85 12.38
C LYS A 168 -13.75 11.51 12.52
N PHE A 169 -14.81 11.46 13.32
CA PHE A 169 -15.81 10.38 13.33
C PHE A 169 -17.13 10.94 13.91
N PRO A 170 -18.32 10.58 13.39
CA PRO A 170 -18.57 9.68 12.27
C PRO A 170 -18.14 10.28 10.92
N ILE A 171 -18.04 9.42 9.90
CA ILE A 171 -17.68 9.79 8.52
C ILE A 171 -18.81 9.52 7.53
N SER A 172 -18.73 10.19 6.39
CA SER A 172 -19.54 9.89 5.20
C SER A 172 -18.85 8.84 4.33
N TYR A 173 -19.60 7.79 3.97
CA TYR A 173 -19.14 6.73 3.08
C TYR A 173 -19.59 6.98 1.64
N PRO A 174 -18.79 6.61 0.61
CA PRO A 174 -19.24 6.64 -0.78
C PRO A 174 -20.47 5.76 -1.02
N ASP A 175 -21.42 6.26 -1.81
CA ASP A 175 -22.64 5.51 -2.18
C ASP A 175 -22.35 4.32 -3.10
N LYS A 176 -21.25 4.38 -3.85
CA LYS A 176 -20.86 3.38 -4.85
C LYS A 176 -19.49 2.81 -4.53
N ILE A 177 -19.36 1.49 -4.70
CA ILE A 177 -18.09 0.76 -4.59
C ILE A 177 -17.44 0.77 -5.98
N ILE A 178 -16.85 1.91 -6.32
CA ILE A 178 -16.11 2.14 -7.57
C ILE A 178 -14.81 2.85 -7.24
N GLU A 179 -13.76 2.54 -7.98
CA GLU A 179 -12.47 3.19 -7.80
C GLU A 179 -12.59 4.72 -8.00
N SER A 180 -11.95 5.48 -7.11
CA SER A 180 -11.84 6.93 -7.25
C SER A 180 -10.80 7.30 -8.30
N THR A 181 -11.26 7.79 -9.45
CA THR A 181 -10.40 8.33 -10.51
C THR A 181 -9.62 9.56 -10.04
N LEU A 182 -10.23 10.40 -9.21
CA LEU A 182 -9.56 11.57 -8.61
C LEU A 182 -8.42 11.16 -7.68
N ALA A 183 -8.60 10.10 -6.89
CA ALA A 183 -7.52 9.57 -6.06
C ALA A 183 -6.40 8.97 -6.92
N LEU A 184 -6.74 8.23 -7.97
CA LEU A 184 -5.76 7.66 -8.91
C LEU A 184 -4.86 8.73 -9.52
N GLU A 185 -5.45 9.79 -10.06
CA GLU A 185 -4.72 10.91 -10.68
C GLU A 185 -3.73 11.54 -9.68
N ARG A 186 -4.21 11.85 -8.47
CA ARG A 186 -3.38 12.48 -7.43
C ARG A 186 -2.29 11.55 -6.89
N VAL A 187 -2.57 10.25 -6.75
CA VAL A 187 -1.57 9.25 -6.35
C VAL A 187 -0.53 9.06 -7.44
N GLN A 188 -0.92 9.05 -8.72
CA GLN A 188 0.02 9.03 -9.84
C GLN A 188 0.93 10.25 -9.79
N ASP A 189 0.38 11.45 -9.59
CA ASP A 189 1.19 12.66 -9.51
C ASP A 189 2.12 12.65 -8.30
N PHE A 190 1.63 12.31 -7.11
CA PHE A 190 2.46 12.11 -5.93
C PHE A 190 3.61 11.13 -6.19
N THR A 191 3.32 9.99 -6.82
CA THR A 191 4.33 8.96 -7.14
C THR A 191 5.37 9.47 -8.15
N LYS A 192 4.98 10.29 -9.14
CA LYS A 192 5.92 10.93 -10.08
C LYS A 192 6.87 11.88 -9.35
N HIS A 193 6.37 12.67 -8.39
CA HIS A 193 7.19 13.61 -7.60
C HIS A 193 8.20 12.89 -6.70
N LEU A 194 7.90 11.69 -6.22
CA LEU A 194 8.85 10.87 -5.45
C LEU A 194 10.00 10.31 -6.30
N LYS A 195 9.82 10.16 -7.62
CA LYS A 195 10.88 9.66 -8.49
C LYS A 195 11.99 10.72 -8.58
N LYS A 196 13.17 10.40 -8.03
CA LYS A 196 14.37 11.23 -8.20
C LYS A 196 14.59 11.52 -9.70
N PRO A 197 14.93 12.77 -10.10
CA PRO A 197 15.18 13.11 -11.49
C PRO A 197 16.17 12.17 -12.17
N PHE A 198 16.02 11.96 -13.48
CA PHE A 198 16.83 11.00 -14.26
C PHE A 198 18.35 11.19 -14.05
N HIS A 199 18.83 12.44 -14.07
CA HIS A 199 20.24 12.75 -13.85
C HIS A 199 20.75 12.36 -12.45
N ILE A 200 19.91 12.49 -11.41
CA ILE A 200 20.24 12.04 -10.04
C ILE A 200 20.29 10.51 -9.99
N ARG A 201 19.38 9.82 -10.68
CA ARG A 201 19.40 8.35 -10.77
C ARG A 201 20.65 7.83 -11.49
N VAL A 202 21.06 8.46 -12.58
CA VAL A 202 22.30 8.12 -13.32
C VAL A 202 23.53 8.39 -12.48
N LYS A 203 23.62 9.57 -11.83
CA LYS A 203 24.71 9.91 -10.92
C LYS A 203 24.84 8.90 -9.79
N ASN A 204 23.72 8.53 -9.14
CA ASN A 204 23.71 7.55 -8.05
C ASN A 204 24.10 6.14 -8.52
N LYS A 205 23.69 5.74 -9.73
CA LYS A 205 24.08 4.45 -10.32
C LYS A 205 25.58 4.42 -10.61
N LEU A 206 26.13 5.48 -11.24
CA LEU A 206 27.56 5.62 -11.51
C LEU A 206 28.38 5.64 -10.21
N PHE A 207 27.94 6.38 -9.19
CA PHE A 207 28.59 6.41 -7.87
C PHE A 207 28.61 5.04 -7.20
N ARG A 208 27.50 4.29 -7.25
CA ARG A 208 27.43 2.92 -6.70
C ARG A 208 28.35 1.96 -7.45
N SER A 209 28.40 2.04 -8.78
CA SER A 209 29.31 1.22 -9.60
C SER A 209 30.79 1.55 -9.34
N LEU A 210 31.14 2.83 -9.20
CA LEU A 210 32.50 3.27 -8.85
C LEU A 210 32.91 2.77 -7.46
N LYS A 211 32.00 2.83 -6.48
CA LYS A 211 32.26 2.34 -5.12
C LYS A 211 32.42 0.81 -5.05
N ALA A 212 31.70 0.07 -5.90
CA ALA A 212 31.86 -1.38 -6.04
C ALA A 212 33.21 -1.76 -6.71
N LEU A 213 33.68 -0.95 -7.66
CA LEU A 213 34.97 -1.13 -8.34
C LEU A 213 36.17 -0.80 -7.41
N THR A 214 36.01 0.16 -6.50
CA THR A 214 37.08 0.57 -5.57
C THR A 214 37.10 -0.18 -4.23
N GLY A 215 36.05 -0.95 -3.91
CA GLY A 215 35.92 -1.68 -2.64
C GLY A 215 36.34 -3.16 -2.66
N GLY A 216 36.81 -3.69 -3.79
CA GLY A 216 37.14 -5.12 -3.98
C GLY A 216 38.50 -5.60 -3.48
N GLY A 217 39.18 -4.85 -2.60
CA GLY A 217 40.55 -5.16 -2.18
C GLY A 217 40.73 -5.24 -0.67
N LYS A 218 40.25 -6.30 -0.01
CA LYS A 218 40.84 -6.84 1.22
C LYS A 218 40.64 -8.36 1.27
N GLN A 219 41.59 -9.08 0.69
CA GLN A 219 42.04 -10.38 1.21
C GLN A 219 43.37 -10.14 1.92
N THR A 220 43.41 -10.45 3.21
CA THR A 220 44.41 -11.31 3.90
C THR A 220 43.89 -11.52 5.31
#